data_AF-A0A1Z8NNK8-F1
#
_entry.id   AF-A0A1Z8NNK8-F1
#
_cell.length_a   1.000
_cell.length_b   1.000
_cell.length_c   1.000
_cell.angle_alpha   90.00
_cell.angle_beta   90.00
_cell.angle_gamma   90.00
#
_symmetry.space_group_name_H-M   'P 1'
#
loop_
_entity.id
_entity.type
_entity.pdbx_description
1 polymer ?
#
loop_
_entity_poly.entity_id
_entity_poly.type
_entity_poly.pdbx_seq_one_letter_code
_entity_poly.pdbx_strand_id
1 'polypeptide(L)'
;MDKKKQLKNISFGGDWSEKILNDHEKHIFIKRLKYIYESSFINEIPKSDLEETFFYIKNNIEKGDIFIQSFKDKLKIKDPYQRRSELLKTINNLMRWLPK
;
A
#
# COMPACT_ATOMS: atom_id res chain seq x y z
N MET A 1 17.43 -51.86 -10.92
CA MET A 1 17.19 -50.99 -12.08
C MET A 1 15.98 -50.12 -11.80
N ASP A 2 16.22 -48.82 -11.89
CA ASP A 2 15.32 -47.70 -12.21
C ASP A 2 13.93 -47.58 -11.57
N LYS A 3 13.90 -46.94 -10.40
CA LYS A 3 12.79 -46.03 -10.00
C LYS A 3 13.25 -44.56 -10.02
N LYS A 4 14.03 -44.17 -11.03
CA LYS A 4 14.41 -42.78 -11.31
C LYS A 4 13.79 -42.38 -12.65
N LYS A 5 12.58 -41.84 -12.65
CA LYS A 5 12.00 -41.00 -13.73
C LYS A 5 10.51 -40.78 -13.44
N GLN A 6 10.18 -39.69 -12.75
CA GLN A 6 8.97 -38.88 -12.98
C GLN A 6 8.86 -37.78 -11.91
N LEU A 7 9.86 -36.89 -11.89
CA LEU A 7 9.66 -35.50 -11.47
C LEU A 7 10.25 -34.65 -12.60
N LYS A 8 9.69 -34.80 -13.80
CA LYS A 8 9.97 -33.91 -14.93
C LYS A 8 9.03 -32.72 -14.78
N ASN A 9 9.64 -31.56 -14.53
CA ASN A 9 9.12 -30.24 -14.85
C ASN A 9 7.72 -29.93 -14.30
N ILE A 10 7.64 -29.56 -13.03
CA ILE A 10 6.59 -28.63 -12.61
C ILE A 10 7.24 -27.27 -12.39
N SER A 11 7.18 -26.43 -13.41
CA SER A 11 7.52 -25.01 -13.33
C SER A 11 6.40 -24.28 -12.57
N PHE A 12 6.40 -24.40 -11.25
CA PHE A 12 5.52 -23.64 -10.32
C PHE A 12 6.07 -22.23 -10.06
N GLY A 13 6.46 -21.47 -11.08
CA GLY A 13 7.45 -20.39 -10.88
C GLY A 13 7.13 -18.96 -11.33
N GLY A 14 6.01 -18.67 -11.97
CA GLY A 14 5.73 -17.34 -12.52
C GLY A 14 4.52 -16.66 -11.89
N ASP A 15 3.33 -17.05 -12.35
CA ASP A 15 2.08 -16.36 -11.99
C ASP A 15 1.68 -16.45 -10.52
N TRP A 16 1.96 -17.58 -9.86
CA TRP A 16 1.53 -17.79 -8.47
C TRP A 16 2.39 -17.02 -7.48
N SER A 17 3.71 -16.98 -7.70
CA SER A 17 4.64 -16.22 -6.87
C SER A 17 4.42 -14.72 -7.01
N GLU A 18 4.23 -14.22 -8.23
CA GLU A 18 3.97 -12.79 -8.47
C GLU A 18 2.63 -12.34 -7.87
N LYS A 19 1.58 -13.16 -7.99
CA LYS A 19 0.29 -12.87 -7.36
C LYS A 19 0.37 -12.83 -5.83
N ILE A 20 1.07 -13.78 -5.22
CA ILE A 20 1.27 -13.82 -3.76
C ILE A 20 2.08 -12.60 -3.29
N LEU A 21 3.12 -12.21 -4.03
CA LEU A 21 3.92 -11.02 -3.72
C LEU A 21 3.07 -9.74 -3.80
N ASN A 22 2.30 -9.57 -4.87
CA ASN A 22 1.40 -8.42 -5.04
C ASN A 22 0.35 -8.33 -3.92
N ASP A 23 -0.25 -9.46 -3.52
CA ASP A 23 -1.21 -9.51 -2.42
C ASP A 23 -0.55 -9.17 -1.07
N HIS A 24 0.67 -9.64 -0.84
CA HIS A 24 1.43 -9.33 0.36
C HIS A 24 1.83 -7.85 0.45
N GLU A 25 2.32 -7.26 -0.63
CA GLU A 25 2.66 -5.83 -0.70
C GLU A 25 1.43 -4.95 -0.49
N LYS A 26 0.30 -5.31 -1.12
CA LYS A 26 -1.00 -4.65 -0.92
C LYS A 26 -1.44 -4.72 0.54
N HIS A 27 -1.28 -5.86 1.20
CA HIS A 27 -1.62 -6.01 2.62
C HIS A 27 -0.76 -5.14 3.53
N ILE A 28 0.56 -5.10 3.30
CA ILE A 28 1.48 -4.22 4.03
C ILE A 28 1.08 -2.76 3.82
N PHE A 29 0.79 -2.38 2.58
CA PHE A 29 0.35 -1.04 2.23
C PHE A 29 -0.92 -0.63 2.99
N ILE A 30 -1.94 -1.47 3.03
CA ILE A 30 -3.19 -1.21 3.77
C ILE A 30 -2.92 -1.05 5.27
N LYS A 31 -2.05 -1.91 5.85
CA LYS A 31 -1.65 -1.77 7.26
C LYS A 31 -0.96 -0.43 7.53
N ARG A 32 -0.08 0.01 6.65
CA ARG A 32 0.59 1.32 6.77
C ARG A 32 -0.38 2.49 6.67
N LEU A 33 -1.33 2.45 5.75
CA LEU A 33 -2.38 3.48 5.68
C LEU A 33 -3.17 3.59 6.98
N LYS A 34 -3.50 2.45 7.59
CA LYS A 34 -4.17 2.41 8.89
C LYS A 34 -3.30 3.01 10.00
N TYR A 35 -2.02 2.63 10.05
CA TYR A 35 -1.08 3.18 11.02
C TYR A 35 -0.92 4.70 10.85
N ILE A 36 -0.73 5.19 9.62
CA ILE A 36 -0.63 6.62 9.31
C ILE A 36 -1.91 7.36 9.76
N TYR A 37 -3.08 6.78 9.51
CA TYR A 37 -4.35 7.35 9.97
C TYR A 37 -4.42 7.45 11.51
N GLU A 38 -4.02 6.41 12.23
CA GLU A 38 -4.01 6.38 13.70
C GLU A 38 -3.00 7.39 14.26
N SER A 39 -1.78 7.43 13.73
CA SER A 39 -0.70 8.35 14.13
C SER A 39 -0.94 9.81 13.69
N SER A 40 -1.82 10.05 12.71
CA SER A 40 -2.11 11.39 12.21
C SER A 40 -2.71 12.32 13.28
N PHE A 41 -3.34 11.78 14.32
CA PHE A 41 -3.89 12.61 15.40
C PHE A 41 -2.78 13.31 16.18
N ILE A 42 -1.73 12.57 16.54
CA ILE A 42 -0.59 13.08 17.33
C ILE A 42 0.57 13.61 16.48
N ASN A 43 0.48 13.50 15.15
CA ASN A 43 1.50 13.95 14.18
C ASN A 43 2.86 13.22 14.32
N GLU A 44 2.85 12.01 14.84
CA GLU A 44 4.04 11.16 14.99
C GLU A 44 4.09 10.10 13.90
N ILE A 45 4.03 10.53 12.64
CA ILE A 45 4.11 9.60 11.51
C ILE A 45 5.59 9.48 11.09
N PRO A 46 6.18 8.28 11.13
CA PRO A 46 7.54 8.07 10.65
C PRO A 46 7.68 8.45 9.18
N LYS A 47 8.78 9.13 8.85
CA LYS A 47 9.07 9.55 7.47
C LYS A 47 9.18 8.36 6.51
N SER A 48 9.76 7.26 6.97
CA SER A 48 9.88 6.01 6.20
C SER A 48 8.51 5.44 5.82
N ASP A 49 7.55 5.41 6.75
CA ASP A 49 6.20 4.91 6.47
C ASP A 49 5.49 5.77 5.42
N LEU A 50 5.68 7.09 5.45
CA LEU A 50 5.15 8.01 4.44
C LEU A 50 5.82 7.79 3.08
N GLU A 51 7.15 7.68 3.04
CA GLU A 51 7.91 7.45 1.81
C GLU A 51 7.53 6.13 1.14
N GLU A 52 7.44 5.05 1.91
CA GLU A 52 7.03 3.74 1.41
C GLU A 52 5.57 3.73 0.94
N THR A 53 4.68 4.42 1.67
CA THR A 53 3.28 4.61 1.25
C THR A 53 3.21 5.37 -0.07
N PHE A 54 3.93 6.48 -0.21
CA PHE A 54 3.95 7.25 -1.45
C PHE A 54 4.60 6.49 -2.60
N PHE A 55 5.64 5.70 -2.34
CA PHE A 55 6.25 4.84 -3.34
C PHE A 55 5.25 3.81 -3.88
N TYR A 56 4.52 3.12 -2.99
CA TYR A 56 3.50 2.17 -3.42
C TYR A 56 2.41 2.84 -4.25
N ILE A 57 1.89 3.98 -3.78
CA ILE A 57 0.85 4.75 -4.49
C ILE A 57 1.33 5.16 -5.88
N LYS A 58 2.56 5.65 -6.00
CA LYS A 58 3.12 6.13 -7.27
C LYS A 58 3.22 5.01 -8.32
N ASN A 59 3.60 3.81 -7.90
CA ASN A 59 3.87 2.71 -8.83
C ASN A 59 2.63 1.87 -9.15
N ASN A 60 1.63 1.84 -8.25
CA ASN A 60 0.50 0.91 -8.35
C ASN A 60 -0.86 1.58 -8.57
N ILE A 61 -0.93 2.91 -8.54
CA ILE A 61 -2.19 3.66 -8.68
C ILE A 61 -2.07 4.64 -9.85
N GLU A 62 -2.96 4.51 -10.84
CA GLU A 62 -2.98 5.32 -12.08
C GLU A 62 -2.95 6.84 -11.80
N LYS A 63 -3.61 7.28 -10.73
CA LYS A 63 -3.66 8.69 -10.28
C LYS A 63 -2.77 8.94 -9.07
N GLY A 64 -1.68 8.19 -8.95
CA GLY A 64 -0.83 8.14 -7.75
C GLY A 64 -0.33 9.50 -7.30
N ASP A 65 0.19 10.32 -8.23
CA ASP A 65 0.71 11.66 -7.89
C ASP A 65 -0.37 12.60 -7.31
N ILE A 66 -1.61 12.52 -7.83
CA ILE A 66 -2.74 13.30 -7.30
C ILE A 66 -3.05 12.88 -5.87
N PHE A 67 -3.06 11.57 -5.61
CA PHE A 67 -3.28 11.05 -4.26
C PHE A 67 -2.16 11.43 -3.30
N ILE A 68 -0.89 11.32 -3.72
CA ILE A 68 0.27 11.69 -2.91
C ILE A 68 0.20 13.18 -2.55
N GLN A 69 -0.10 14.04 -3.52
CA GLN A 69 -0.21 15.48 -3.27
C GLN A 69 -1.35 15.79 -2.30
N SER A 70 -2.54 15.20 -2.52
CA SER A 70 -3.66 15.33 -1.59
C SER A 70 -3.27 14.87 -0.18
N PHE A 71 -2.58 13.74 -0.05
CA PHE A 71 -2.14 13.20 1.24
C PHE A 71 -1.20 14.17 1.96
N LYS A 72 -0.19 14.70 1.26
CA LYS A 72 0.74 15.71 1.78
C LYS A 72 0.03 16.96 2.22
N ASP A 73 -0.97 17.42 1.48
CA ASP A 73 -1.72 18.63 1.83
C ASP A 73 -2.63 18.42 3.03
N LYS A 74 -3.26 17.24 3.17
CA LYS A 74 -4.03 16.91 4.37
C LYS A 74 -3.17 16.80 5.62
N LEU A 75 -1.94 16.27 5.51
CA LEU A 75 -1.00 16.19 6.63
C LEU A 75 -0.59 17.57 7.18
N LYS A 76 -0.62 18.63 6.36
CA LYS A 76 -0.31 20.01 6.79
C LYS A 76 -1.45 20.68 7.58
N ILE A 77 -2.64 20.06 7.66
CA ILE A 77 -3.76 20.60 8.43
C ILE A 77 -3.37 20.65 9.92
N LYS A 78 -3.48 21.83 10.52
CA LYS A 78 -3.10 22.07 11.92
C LYS A 78 -4.06 21.43 12.91
N ASP A 79 -5.37 21.53 12.64
CA ASP A 79 -6.39 20.93 13.49
C ASP A 79 -6.35 19.38 13.39
N PRO A 80 -6.07 18.67 14.50
CA PRO A 80 -5.90 17.21 14.46
C PRO A 80 -7.16 16.45 14.03
N TYR A 81 -8.34 16.94 14.42
CA TYR A 81 -9.61 16.29 14.09
C TYR A 81 -9.93 16.43 12.60
N GLN A 82 -9.77 17.64 12.06
CA GLN A 82 -9.92 17.92 10.64
C GLN A 82 -8.88 17.17 9.81
N ARG A 83 -7.61 17.16 10.23
CA ARG A 83 -6.54 16.39 9.57
C ARG A 83 -6.92 14.93 9.44
N ARG A 84 -7.32 14.32 10.56
CA ARG A 84 -7.72 12.90 10.61
C ARG A 84 -8.93 12.61 9.72
N SER A 85 -9.97 13.46 9.78
CA SER A 85 -11.17 13.31 8.95
C SER A 85 -10.86 13.40 7.46
N GLU A 86 -10.08 14.39 7.05
CA GLU A 86 -9.71 14.60 5.65
C GLU A 86 -8.74 13.53 5.12
N LEU A 87 -7.84 13.03 5.97
CA LEU A 87 -7.00 11.88 5.66
C LEU A 87 -7.83 10.62 5.46
N LEU A 88 -8.82 10.36 6.32
CA LEU A 88 -9.69 9.19 6.16
C LEU A 88 -10.45 9.23 4.84
N LYS A 89 -10.99 10.40 4.45
CA LYS A 89 -11.64 10.58 3.14
C LYS A 89 -10.67 10.28 2.00
N THR A 90 -9.44 10.77 2.11
CA THR A 90 -8.38 10.55 1.10
C THR A 90 -8.03 9.07 1.00
N ILE A 91 -7.84 8.38 2.13
CA ILE A 91 -7.57 6.94 2.21
C ILE A 91 -8.72 6.14 1.61
N ASN A 92 -9.96 6.43 2.00
CA ASN A 92 -11.14 5.73 1.48
C ASN A 92 -11.29 5.89 -0.04
N ASN A 93 -11.00 7.09 -0.56
CA ASN A 93 -10.96 7.29 -2.00
C ASN A 93 -9.85 6.48 -2.65
N LEU A 94 -8.65 6.52 -2.09
CA LEU A 94 -7.49 5.77 -2.59
C LEU A 94 -7.74 4.26 -2.65
N MET A 95 -8.37 3.69 -1.61
CA MET A 95 -8.71 2.27 -1.55
C MET A 95 -9.58 1.80 -2.73
N ARG A 96 -10.36 2.70 -3.34
CA ARG A 96 -11.18 2.38 -4.53
C ARG A 96 -10.36 2.21 -5.80
N TRP A 97 -9.12 2.70 -5.81
CA TRP A 97 -8.20 2.62 -6.95
C TRP A 97 -7.15 1.53 -6.78
N LEU A 98 -7.22 0.74 -5.71
CA LEU A 98 -6.32 -0.39 -5.56
C LEU A 98 -6.60 -1.43 -6.66
N PRO A 99 -5.55 -1.98 -7.28
CA PRO A 99 -5.71 -3.08 -8.23
C PRO A 99 -6.43 -4.25 -7.54
N LYS A 100 -7.34 -4.91 -8.26
CA LYS A 100 -8.16 -5.99 -7.71
C LYS A 100 -7.32 -7.22 -7.39
#